data_AF-A0A2E5JMX1-F1
#
_entry.id   AF-A0A2E5JMX1-F1
#
_cell.length_a   1.000
_cell.length_b   1.000
_cell.length_c   1.000
_cell.angle_alpha   90.00
_cell.angle_beta   90.00
_cell.angle_gamma   90.00
#
_symmetry.space_group_name_H-M   'P 1'
#
loop_
_entity.id
_entity.type
_entity.pdbx_description
1 polymer ?
#
loop_
_entity_poly.entity_id
_entity_poly.type
_entity_poly.pdbx_seq_one_letter_code
_entity_poly.pdbx_strand_id
1 'polypeptide(L)'
;MPKKINNKEFETHIKKLIIDKDLYRMLEQLRSILRKIVFILGDEDWVENDFSNYQKKNSMDFLLDYTFICCVNELTTVLNDSGTLAPGAGVKKWQGEYENQFLEYLSKNRELKSNKQNLKKEDMKKFVQSLNKLLTFKNQNDIEKEIMKVSGKWGLERRDLVSIRGFTFELEDRIIGAIWDEE
;
A
#
# COMPACT_ATOMS: atom_id res chain seq x y z
N MET A 1 -4.95 -20.63 8.05
CA MET A 1 -4.59 -19.98 6.77
C MET A 1 -5.81 -19.19 6.29
N PRO A 2 -5.66 -17.96 5.78
CA PRO A 2 -6.78 -17.29 5.11
C PRO A 2 -7.27 -18.18 3.96
N LYS A 3 -8.59 -18.18 3.71
CA LYS A 3 -9.15 -18.91 2.56
C LYS A 3 -8.54 -18.33 1.29
N LYS A 4 -8.06 -19.21 0.40
CA LYS A 4 -7.55 -18.83 -0.91
C LYS A 4 -8.63 -18.03 -1.66
N ILE A 5 -8.24 -16.91 -2.25
CA ILE A 5 -9.14 -16.06 -3.03
C ILE A 5 -9.70 -16.84 -4.22
N ASN A 6 -11.01 -16.75 -4.44
CA ASN A 6 -11.63 -17.21 -5.67
C ASN A 6 -11.32 -16.21 -6.80
N ASN A 7 -10.42 -16.58 -7.71
CA ASN A 7 -9.96 -15.70 -8.78
C ASN A 7 -11.09 -15.15 -9.67
N LYS A 8 -12.15 -15.93 -9.93
CA LYS A 8 -13.28 -15.47 -10.77
C LYS A 8 -14.12 -14.40 -10.07
N GLU A 9 -14.40 -14.62 -8.78
CA GLU A 9 -15.12 -13.64 -7.95
C GLU A 9 -14.29 -12.37 -7.79
N PHE A 10 -12.99 -12.52 -7.50
CA PHE A 10 -12.06 -11.41 -7.35
C PHE A 10 -11.95 -10.58 -8.64
N GLU A 11 -11.79 -11.23 -9.80
CA GLU A 11 -11.76 -10.55 -11.09
C GLU A 11 -13.04 -9.75 -11.35
N THR A 12 -14.20 -10.34 -11.04
CA THR A 12 -15.50 -9.67 -11.18
C THR A 12 -15.62 -8.48 -10.23
N HIS A 13 -15.04 -8.59 -9.04
CA HIS A 13 -15.03 -7.54 -8.03
C HIS A 13 -14.18 -6.34 -8.45
N ILE A 14 -12.90 -6.56 -8.79
CA ILE A 14 -11.97 -5.46 -9.11
C ILE A 14 -12.39 -4.67 -10.36
N LYS A 15 -13.10 -5.29 -11.31
CA LYS A 15 -13.70 -4.59 -12.47
C LYS A 15 -14.70 -3.51 -12.09
N LYS A 16 -15.30 -3.59 -10.90
CA LYS A 16 -16.25 -2.60 -10.37
C LYS A 16 -15.56 -1.48 -9.60
N LEU A 17 -14.28 -1.65 -9.26
CA LEU A 17 -13.50 -0.67 -8.51
C LEU A 17 -12.94 0.39 -9.46
N ILE A 18 -13.82 1.30 -9.85
CA ILE A 18 -13.51 2.45 -10.69
C ILE A 18 -13.32 3.66 -9.78
N ILE A 19 -12.23 4.39 -10.00
CA ILE A 19 -11.92 5.64 -9.30
C ILE A 19 -11.73 6.77 -10.32
N ASP A 20 -12.08 7.98 -9.93
CA ASP A 20 -11.77 9.17 -10.71
C ASP A 20 -10.27 9.54 -10.67
N LYS A 21 -9.90 10.49 -11.52
CA LYS A 21 -8.54 10.96 -11.67
C LYS A 21 -7.99 11.64 -10.42
N ASP A 22 -8.83 12.32 -9.64
CA ASP A 22 -8.38 13.06 -8.47
C ASP A 22 -8.06 12.12 -7.32
N LEU A 23 -8.90 11.10 -7.10
CA LEU A 23 -8.59 10.04 -6.16
C LEU A 23 -7.38 9.22 -6.60
N TYR A 24 -7.23 8.96 -7.90
CA TYR A 24 -6.04 8.30 -8.42
C TYR A 24 -4.77 9.11 -8.14
N ARG A 25 -4.78 10.43 -8.33
CA ARG A 25 -3.65 11.31 -7.98
C ARG A 25 -3.32 11.26 -6.49
N MET A 26 -4.33 11.31 -5.63
CA MET A 26 -4.12 11.17 -4.17
C MET A 26 -3.51 9.81 -3.81
N LEU A 27 -3.98 8.73 -4.44
CA LEU A 27 -3.45 7.37 -4.25
C LEU A 27 -1.99 7.27 -4.71
N GLU A 28 -1.65 7.85 -5.87
CA GLU A 28 -0.26 7.87 -6.36
C GLU A 28 0.66 8.69 -5.46
N GLN A 29 0.19 9.83 -4.98
CA GLN A 29 0.94 10.68 -4.05
C GLN A 29 1.17 9.96 -2.72
N LEU A 30 0.14 9.33 -2.14
CA LEU A 30 0.27 8.51 -0.94
C LEU A 30 1.27 7.38 -1.16
N ARG A 31 1.14 6.63 -2.26
CA ARG A 31 2.07 5.56 -2.62
C ARG A 31 3.51 6.08 -2.68
N SER A 32 3.74 7.23 -3.31
CA SER A 32 5.05 7.86 -3.45
C SER A 32 5.66 8.26 -2.09
N ILE A 33 4.84 8.84 -1.21
CA ILE A 33 5.26 9.23 0.15
C ILE A 33 5.65 7.98 0.96
N LEU A 34 4.75 6.99 1.03
CA LEU A 34 4.99 5.76 1.80
C LEU A 34 6.21 5.02 1.27
N ARG A 35 6.39 4.97 -0.06
CA ARG A 35 7.55 4.35 -0.72
C ARG A 35 8.89 4.86 -0.18
N LYS A 36 9.01 6.16 0.07
CA LYS A 36 10.25 6.75 0.61
C LYS A 36 10.52 6.27 2.03
N ILE A 37 9.49 6.24 2.87
CA ILE A 37 9.59 5.74 4.24
C ILE A 37 9.94 4.24 4.25
N VAL A 38 9.39 3.44 3.33
CA VAL A 38 9.77 2.02 3.22
C VAL A 38 11.26 1.84 2.98
N PHE A 39 11.93 2.73 2.23
CA PHE A 39 13.38 2.68 2.10
C PHE A 39 14.08 2.98 3.42
N ILE A 40 13.66 4.02 4.15
CA ILE A 40 14.21 4.36 5.47
C ILE A 40 14.07 3.17 6.43
N LEU A 41 12.91 2.52 6.47
CA LEU A 41 12.70 1.31 7.29
C LEU A 41 13.64 0.15 6.90
N GLY A 42 14.03 0.08 5.62
CA GLY A 42 14.91 -0.96 5.09
C GLY A 42 16.40 -0.66 5.23
N ASP A 43 16.78 0.59 5.49
CA ASP A 43 18.18 0.96 5.77
C ASP A 43 18.60 0.57 7.19
N GLU A 44 17.64 0.42 8.10
CA GLU A 44 17.84 -0.01 9.48
C GLU A 44 17.78 -1.55 9.61
N ASP A 45 18.58 -2.15 10.48
CA ASP A 45 18.39 -3.53 10.94
C ASP A 45 17.67 -3.49 12.29
N TRP A 46 16.39 -3.86 12.32
CA TRP A 46 15.58 -3.70 13.54
C TRP A 46 16.07 -4.58 14.70
N VAL A 47 16.81 -5.66 14.42
CA VAL A 47 17.35 -6.54 15.46
C VAL A 47 18.68 -5.99 15.95
N GLU A 48 19.61 -5.70 15.04
CA GLU A 48 20.94 -5.20 15.40
C GLU A 48 20.91 -3.78 15.99
N ASN A 49 19.93 -2.95 15.60
CA ASN A 49 19.76 -1.60 16.10
C ASN A 49 18.87 -1.54 17.36
N ASP A 50 18.62 -2.68 18.00
CA ASP A 50 17.87 -2.79 19.27
C ASP A 50 16.46 -2.16 19.25
N PHE A 51 15.78 -2.18 18.10
CA PHE A 51 14.42 -1.63 18.02
C PHE A 51 13.49 -2.36 19.00
N SER A 52 12.61 -1.62 19.65
CA SER A 52 11.64 -2.19 20.57
C SER A 52 10.61 -3.06 19.84
N ASN A 53 9.85 -3.85 20.61
CA ASN A 53 8.73 -4.61 20.04
C ASN A 53 7.65 -3.69 19.46
N TYR A 54 7.49 -2.48 20.02
CA TYR A 54 6.56 -1.47 19.50
C TYR A 54 7.01 -0.98 18.13
N GLN A 55 8.27 -0.56 18.01
CA GLN A 55 8.86 -0.06 16.77
C GLN A 55 8.84 -1.13 15.67
N LYS A 56 9.22 -2.38 16.00
CA LYS A 56 9.15 -3.53 15.06
C LYS A 56 7.73 -3.78 14.57
N LYS A 57 6.75 -3.74 15.47
CA LYS A 57 5.34 -3.94 15.13
C LYS A 57 4.82 -2.83 14.21
N ASN A 58 5.05 -1.57 14.57
CA ASN A 58 4.61 -0.43 13.77
C ASN A 58 5.30 -0.37 12.40
N SER A 59 6.58 -0.72 12.33
CA SER A 59 7.30 -0.84 11.05
C SER A 59 6.65 -1.90 10.16
N MET A 60 6.30 -3.06 10.72
CA MET A 60 5.58 -4.09 9.97
C MET A 60 4.18 -3.63 9.54
N ASP A 61 3.44 -2.95 10.42
CA ASP A 61 2.12 -2.39 10.11
C ASP A 61 2.21 -1.33 9.00
N PHE A 62 3.28 -0.53 8.98
CA PHE A 62 3.56 0.42 7.90
C PHE A 62 3.78 -0.29 6.57
N LEU A 63 4.58 -1.35 6.55
CA LEU A 63 4.80 -2.17 5.35
C LEU A 63 3.48 -2.81 4.87
N LEU A 64 2.63 -3.27 5.79
CA LEU A 64 1.30 -3.80 5.45
C LEU A 64 0.41 -2.75 4.78
N ASP A 65 0.38 -1.53 5.31
CA ASP A 65 -0.39 -0.43 4.71
C ASP A 65 0.20 0.00 3.35
N TYR A 66 1.53 0.08 3.21
CA TYR A 66 2.18 0.36 1.93
C TYR A 66 1.85 -0.69 0.86
N THR A 67 1.91 -1.98 1.21
CA THR A 67 1.55 -3.05 0.26
C THR A 67 0.07 -3.02 -0.11
N PHE A 68 -0.79 -2.62 0.82
CA PHE A 68 -2.20 -2.38 0.52
C PHE A 68 -2.40 -1.21 -0.45
N ILE A 69 -1.70 -0.10 -0.27
CA ILE A 69 -1.74 1.02 -1.22
C ILE A 69 -1.22 0.61 -2.61
N CYS A 70 -0.16 -0.19 -2.69
CA CYS A 70 0.29 -0.79 -3.95
C CYS A 70 -0.78 -1.69 -4.58
N CYS A 71 -1.46 -2.51 -3.78
CA CYS A 71 -2.54 -3.39 -4.22
C CYS A 71 -3.69 -2.59 -4.85
N VAL A 72 -4.18 -1.54 -4.18
CA VAL A 72 -5.23 -0.65 -4.70
C VAL A 72 -4.79 0.01 -6.00
N ASN A 73 -3.55 0.51 -6.07
CA ASN A 73 -3.05 1.20 -7.26
C ASN A 73 -2.95 0.27 -8.48
N GLU A 74 -2.56 -0.99 -8.29
CA GLU A 74 -2.41 -1.96 -9.39
C GLU A 74 -3.74 -2.59 -9.84
N LEU A 75 -4.76 -2.63 -8.96
CA LEU A 75 -6.00 -3.38 -9.19
C LEU A 75 -7.26 -2.53 -9.34
N THR A 76 -7.15 -1.19 -9.25
CA THR A 76 -8.27 -0.28 -9.57
C THR A 76 -8.25 0.15 -11.03
N THR A 77 -9.39 0.62 -11.53
CA THR A 77 -9.52 1.20 -12.87
C THR A 77 -9.76 2.69 -12.76
N VAL A 78 -9.01 3.49 -13.51
CA VAL A 78 -9.16 4.96 -13.51
C VAL A 78 -10.13 5.38 -14.60
N LEU A 79 -11.13 6.18 -14.25
CA LEU A 79 -11.95 6.92 -15.21
C LEU A 79 -11.26 8.24 -15.53
N ASN A 80 -10.80 8.39 -16.77
CA ASN A 80 -10.08 9.59 -17.19
C ASN A 80 -11.01 10.70 -17.69
N ASP A 81 -10.44 11.89 -17.92
CA ASP A 81 -11.18 13.09 -18.35
C ASP A 81 -11.91 12.92 -19.69
N SER A 82 -11.43 12.00 -20.55
CA SER A 82 -12.06 11.68 -21.83
C SER A 82 -13.18 10.62 -21.70
N GLY A 83 -13.54 10.21 -20.48
CA GLY A 83 -14.58 9.22 -20.22
C GLY A 83 -14.17 7.77 -20.50
N THR A 84 -12.88 7.51 -20.72
CA THR A 84 -12.35 6.17 -20.98
C THR A 84 -11.80 5.54 -19.69
N LEU A 85 -11.87 4.21 -19.63
CA LEU A 85 -11.41 3.42 -18.49
C LEU A 85 -9.97 2.93 -18.73
N ALA A 86 -9.06 3.30 -17.83
CA ALA A 86 -7.68 2.87 -17.81
C ALA A 86 -7.46 1.88 -16.65
N PRO A 87 -7.51 0.56 -16.88
CA PRO A 87 -7.28 -0.41 -15.81
C PRO A 87 -5.81 -0.40 -15.36
N GLY A 88 -5.59 -0.51 -14.05
CA GLY A 88 -4.26 -0.75 -13.48
C GLY A 88 -3.58 -1.99 -14.07
N ALA A 89 -2.25 -2.03 -14.04
CA ALA A 89 -1.50 -3.07 -14.73
C ALA A 89 -1.77 -4.47 -14.14
N GLY A 90 -1.91 -4.56 -12.81
CA GLY A 90 -2.29 -5.78 -12.09
C GLY A 90 -3.63 -6.38 -12.53
N VAL A 91 -4.61 -5.56 -12.95
CA VAL A 91 -5.95 -6.04 -13.36
C VAL A 91 -5.87 -7.09 -14.47
N LYS A 92 -4.99 -6.87 -15.47
CA LYS A 92 -4.78 -7.81 -16.58
C LYS A 92 -3.64 -8.78 -16.31
N LYS A 93 -2.52 -8.30 -15.75
CA LYS A 93 -1.29 -9.10 -15.60
C LYS A 93 -1.42 -10.21 -14.57
N TRP A 94 -2.29 -10.04 -13.56
CA TRP A 94 -2.42 -11.00 -12.45
C TRP A 94 -3.63 -11.91 -12.59
N GLN A 95 -4.32 -11.83 -13.73
CA GLN A 95 -5.55 -12.56 -13.99
C GLN A 95 -5.34 -14.07 -13.82
N GLY A 96 -6.22 -14.71 -13.05
CA GLY A 96 -6.20 -16.16 -12.82
C GLY A 96 -5.33 -16.62 -11.64
N GLU A 97 -4.38 -15.79 -11.17
CA GLU A 97 -3.49 -16.12 -10.05
C GLU A 97 -3.14 -14.89 -9.18
N TYR A 98 -4.15 -14.15 -8.73
CA TYR A 98 -3.93 -12.85 -8.07
C TYR A 98 -3.01 -12.91 -6.85
N GLU A 99 -3.16 -13.91 -5.98
CA GLU A 99 -2.31 -14.04 -4.79
C GLU A 99 -0.84 -14.28 -5.14
N ASN A 100 -0.56 -15.23 -6.05
CA ASN A 100 0.81 -15.56 -6.45
C ASN A 100 1.46 -14.37 -7.16
N GLN A 101 0.74 -13.77 -8.10
CA GLN A 101 1.24 -12.67 -8.92
C GLN A 101 1.47 -11.39 -8.09
N PHE A 102 0.61 -11.14 -7.10
CA PHE A 102 0.80 -10.05 -6.16
C PHE A 102 2.06 -10.26 -5.29
N LEU A 103 2.25 -11.46 -4.75
CA LEU A 103 3.46 -11.78 -3.98
C LEU A 103 4.72 -11.72 -4.85
N GLU A 104 4.65 -12.18 -6.10
CA GLU A 104 5.75 -12.08 -7.05
C GLU A 104 6.07 -10.61 -7.38
N TYR A 105 5.06 -9.78 -7.62
CA TYR A 105 5.22 -8.33 -7.80
C TYR A 105 5.92 -7.69 -6.60
N LEU A 106 5.45 -7.96 -5.38
CA LEU A 106 6.04 -7.46 -4.14
C LEU A 106 7.48 -7.96 -3.95
N SER A 107 7.77 -9.22 -4.30
CA SER A 107 9.13 -9.78 -4.19
C SER A 107 10.13 -9.13 -5.16
N LYS A 108 9.65 -8.58 -6.28
CA LYS A 108 10.46 -7.91 -7.31
C LYS A 108 10.60 -6.41 -7.04
N ASN A 109 9.67 -5.83 -6.31
CA ASN A 109 9.60 -4.43 -5.90
C ASN A 109 10.86 -4.04 -5.10
N ARG A 110 11.53 -2.95 -5.48
CA ARG A 110 12.84 -2.57 -4.91
C ARG A 110 12.72 -2.15 -3.45
N GLU A 111 11.60 -1.54 -3.11
CA GLU A 111 11.30 -1.02 -1.78
C GLU A 111 11.22 -2.17 -0.78
N LEU A 112 10.42 -3.20 -1.05
CA LEU A 112 10.35 -4.36 -0.16
C LEU A 112 11.66 -5.17 -0.13
N LYS A 113 12.40 -5.21 -1.24
CA LYS A 113 13.74 -5.84 -1.25
C LYS A 113 14.74 -5.14 -0.32
N SER A 114 14.61 -3.83 -0.11
CA SER A 114 15.46 -3.12 0.86
C SER A 114 15.23 -3.60 2.29
N ASN A 115 14.03 -4.09 2.60
CA ASN A 115 13.66 -4.57 3.94
C ASN A 115 13.98 -6.06 4.17
N LYS A 116 14.83 -6.68 3.35
CA LYS A 116 15.08 -8.13 3.39
C LYS A 116 15.71 -8.62 4.71
N GLN A 117 16.47 -7.78 5.42
CA GLN A 117 17.01 -8.17 6.74
C GLN A 117 15.93 -8.18 7.83
N ASN A 118 14.90 -7.35 7.66
CA ASN A 118 13.81 -7.19 8.63
C ASN A 118 12.63 -8.14 8.39
N LEU A 119 12.43 -8.61 7.15
CA LEU A 119 11.30 -9.43 6.75
C LEU A 119 11.65 -10.93 6.67
N LYS A 120 10.83 -11.77 7.32
CA LYS A 120 10.91 -13.23 7.15
C LYS A 120 9.99 -13.68 6.01
N LYS A 121 10.28 -14.87 5.45
CA LYS A 121 9.43 -15.48 4.40
C LYS A 121 7.97 -15.66 4.82
N GLU A 122 7.72 -15.85 6.11
CA GLU A 122 6.38 -15.98 6.68
C GLU A 122 5.62 -14.65 6.69
N ASP A 123 6.33 -13.53 6.85
CA ASP A 123 5.74 -12.18 6.82
C ASP A 123 5.21 -11.82 5.44
N MET A 124 5.86 -12.30 4.38
CA MET A 124 5.38 -12.10 3.00
C MET A 124 3.95 -12.61 2.79
N LYS A 125 3.56 -13.69 3.48
CA LYS A 125 2.19 -14.23 3.39
C LYS A 125 1.16 -13.29 4.04
N LYS A 126 1.57 -12.44 4.99
CA LYS A 126 0.69 -11.44 5.61
C LYS A 126 0.24 -10.41 4.57
N PHE A 127 1.07 -10.08 3.58
CA PHE A 127 0.71 -9.12 2.53
C PHE A 127 -0.49 -9.56 1.68
N VAL A 128 -0.79 -10.87 1.59
CA VAL A 128 -2.00 -11.36 0.91
C VAL A 128 -3.29 -10.78 1.52
N GLN A 129 -3.27 -10.36 2.79
CA GLN A 129 -4.40 -9.69 3.43
C GLN A 129 -4.82 -8.41 2.69
N SER A 130 -3.91 -7.76 1.95
CA SER A 130 -4.21 -6.59 1.14
C SER A 130 -5.23 -6.89 0.04
N LEU A 131 -5.17 -8.07 -0.57
CA LEU A 131 -6.17 -8.53 -1.55
C LEU A 131 -7.51 -8.82 -0.87
N ASN A 132 -7.48 -9.48 0.30
CA ASN A 132 -8.70 -9.77 1.08
C ASN A 132 -9.38 -8.48 1.55
N LYS A 133 -8.61 -7.46 1.93
CA LYS A 133 -9.12 -6.15 2.31
C LYS A 133 -9.79 -5.45 1.11
N LEU A 134 -9.18 -5.53 -0.08
CA LEU A 134 -9.75 -4.96 -1.31
C LEU A 134 -11.12 -5.56 -1.67
N LEU A 135 -11.34 -6.86 -1.39
CA LEU A 135 -12.64 -7.52 -1.59
C LEU A 135 -13.77 -6.90 -0.77
N THR A 136 -13.47 -6.20 0.32
CA THR A 136 -14.49 -5.57 1.16
C THR A 136 -15.01 -4.26 0.59
N PHE A 137 -14.33 -3.68 -0.39
CA PHE A 137 -14.63 -2.35 -0.94
C PHE A 137 -15.63 -2.46 -2.08
N LYS A 138 -16.67 -1.64 -2.08
CA LYS A 138 -17.76 -1.74 -3.06
C LYS A 138 -17.71 -0.65 -4.12
N ASN A 139 -17.08 0.48 -3.80
CA ASN A 139 -17.08 1.69 -4.64
C ASN A 139 -15.89 2.60 -4.31
N GLN A 140 -15.78 3.68 -5.07
CA GLN A 140 -14.78 4.73 -4.89
C GLN A 140 -14.73 5.31 -3.46
N ASN A 141 -15.88 5.53 -2.81
CA ASN A 141 -15.92 6.14 -1.48
C ASN A 141 -15.29 5.25 -0.42
N ASP A 142 -15.39 3.93 -0.57
CA ASP A 142 -14.71 2.98 0.35
C ASP A 142 -13.19 3.08 0.19
N ILE A 143 -12.71 3.25 -1.05
CA ILE A 143 -11.29 3.45 -1.35
C ILE A 143 -10.81 4.78 -0.78
N GLU A 144 -11.54 5.88 -0.99
CA GLU A 144 -11.19 7.20 -0.47
C GLU A 144 -11.11 7.20 1.06
N LYS A 145 -12.10 6.61 1.74
CA LYS A 145 -12.09 6.48 3.20
C LYS A 145 -10.86 5.72 3.68
N GLU A 146 -10.47 4.64 3.02
CA GLU A 146 -9.29 3.89 3.44
C GLU A 146 -7.99 4.63 3.14
N ILE A 147 -7.88 5.34 2.01
CA ILE A 147 -6.73 6.23 1.72
C ILE A 147 -6.57 7.25 2.84
N MET A 148 -7.67 7.91 3.23
CA MET A 148 -7.64 8.90 4.31
C MET A 148 -7.32 8.28 5.67
N LYS A 149 -7.81 7.06 5.94
CA LYS A 149 -7.51 6.33 7.18
C LYS A 149 -6.04 5.92 7.27
N VAL A 150 -5.47 5.35 6.20
CA VAL A 150 -4.04 5.02 6.13
C VAL A 150 -3.19 6.28 6.28
N SER A 151 -3.59 7.36 5.63
CA SER A 151 -2.89 8.65 5.74
C SER A 151 -2.91 9.16 7.18
N GLY A 152 -4.08 9.26 7.80
CA GLY A 152 -4.23 9.76 9.16
C GLY A 152 -3.50 8.90 10.20
N LYS A 153 -3.47 7.57 10.00
CA LYS A 153 -2.70 6.64 10.87
C LYS A 153 -1.20 7.01 10.93
N TRP A 154 -0.64 7.51 9.83
CA TRP A 154 0.78 7.83 9.72
C TRP A 154 1.04 9.34 9.74
N GLY A 155 0.14 10.11 10.37
CA GLY A 155 0.29 11.56 10.52
C GLY A 155 0.15 12.36 9.23
N LEU A 156 -0.29 11.76 8.13
CA LEU A 156 -0.50 12.44 6.85
C LEU A 156 -1.87 13.12 6.80
N GLU A 157 -1.89 14.36 6.31
CA GLU A 157 -3.10 15.12 6.09
C GLU A 157 -3.48 15.15 4.60
N ARG A 158 -4.73 15.53 4.30
CA ARG A 158 -5.19 15.67 2.91
C ARG A 158 -4.31 16.60 2.09
N ARG A 159 -3.77 17.67 2.70
CA ARG A 159 -2.87 18.62 2.03
C ARG A 159 -1.61 17.96 1.50
N ASP A 160 -1.09 16.95 2.17
CA ASP A 160 0.14 16.25 1.78
C ASP A 160 -0.10 15.36 0.55
N LEU A 161 -1.34 14.86 0.40
CA LEU A 161 -1.77 14.02 -0.72
C LEU A 161 -2.08 14.82 -1.99
N VAL A 162 -2.21 16.14 -1.90
CA VAL A 162 -2.46 17.05 -3.04
C VAL A 162 -1.35 18.08 -3.23
N SER A 163 -0.29 18.01 -2.42
CA SER A 163 0.80 18.99 -2.42
C SER A 163 1.70 18.86 -3.65
N ILE A 164 1.95 19.99 -4.30
CA ILE A 164 2.93 20.11 -5.39
C ILE A 164 4.37 20.07 -4.84
N ARG A 165 4.58 20.46 -3.57
CA ARG A 165 5.90 20.48 -2.94
C ARG A 165 6.48 19.08 -2.73
N GLY A 166 5.67 18.04 -2.89
CA GLY A 166 6.08 16.66 -2.74
C GLY A 166 6.45 16.31 -1.29
N PHE A 167 7.44 15.43 -1.15
CA PHE A 167 7.90 14.90 0.14
C PHE A 167 9.02 15.76 0.73
N THR A 168 8.85 16.20 1.97
CA THR A 168 9.74 17.11 2.71
C THR A 168 10.30 16.45 3.97
N PHE A 169 11.36 17.01 4.56
CA PHE A 169 11.91 16.54 5.84
C PHE A 169 10.87 16.60 6.97
N GLU A 170 10.09 17.68 7.08
CA GLU A 170 9.00 17.78 8.06
C GLU A 170 7.97 16.65 7.91
N LEU A 171 7.69 16.25 6.66
CA LEU A 171 6.78 15.15 6.38
C LEU A 171 7.38 13.80 6.79
N GLU A 172 8.66 13.61 6.49
CA GLU A 172 9.42 12.42 6.89
C GLU A 172 9.43 12.27 8.40
N ASP A 173 9.86 13.31 9.14
CA ASP A 173 9.93 13.32 10.60
C ASP A 173 8.59 12.96 11.24
N ARG A 174 7.49 13.54 10.74
CA ARG A 174 6.15 13.25 11.26
C ARG A 174 5.73 11.80 11.03
N ILE A 175 6.05 11.22 9.87
CA ILE A 175 5.72 9.83 9.60
C ILE A 175 6.60 8.89 10.44
N ILE A 176 7.92 9.16 10.49
CA ILE A 176 8.86 8.36 11.29
C ILE A 176 8.47 8.40 12.77
N GLY A 177 8.12 9.58 13.30
CA GLY A 177 7.61 9.70 14.66
C GLY A 177 6.35 8.87 14.88
N ALA A 178 5.39 8.88 13.95
CA ALA A 178 4.20 8.03 14.03
C ALA A 178 4.51 6.51 14.00
N ILE A 179 5.68 6.09 13.51
CA ILE A 179 6.09 4.68 13.48
C ILE A 179 6.90 4.32 14.73
N TRP A 180 7.85 5.18 15.13
CA TRP A 180 8.89 4.83 16.09
C TRP A 180 8.85 5.57 17.42
N ASP A 181 8.11 6.67 17.53
CA ASP A 181 7.97 7.37 18.81
C ASP A 181 6.99 6.59 19.70
N GLU A 182 7.46 6.26 20.90
CA GLU A 182 6.73 5.48 21.90
C GLU A 182 5.88 6.34 22.85
N GLU A 183 5.67 7.63 22.51
CA GLU A 183 4.90 8.59 23.34
C GLU A 183 3.53 8.08 23.79
#